data_AF-A0A533ZRJ2-F1
#
_entry.id   AF-A0A533ZRJ2-F1
#
_cell.length_a   1.000
_cell.length_b   1.000
_cell.length_c   1.000
_cell.angle_alpha   90.00
_cell.angle_beta   90.00
_cell.angle_gamma   90.00
#
_symmetry.space_group_name_H-M   'P 1'
#
loop_
_entity.id
_entity.type
_entity.pdbx_description
1 polymer ?
#
loop_
_entity_poly.entity_id
_entity_poly.type
_entity_poly.pdbx_seq_one_letter_code
_entity_poly.pdbx_strand_id
1 'polypeptide(L)' 'MGTYEGVINPVTAEYFNRVLTDAQEAGAAAVVLRLDTPGGLDTSMRLIIKDITASPIPVIVYVAPSGGR' A
#
# COMPACT_ATOMS: atom_id res chain seq x y z
N MET A 1 8.29 6.93 -1.93
CA MET A 1 7.52 6.79 -0.68
C MET A 1 6.07 7.13 -1.00
N GLY A 2 5.14 6.19 -0.82
CA GLY A 2 3.71 6.45 -0.93
C GLY A 2 3.15 6.80 0.44
N THR A 3 2.32 7.83 0.54
CA THR A 3 1.60 8.17 1.78
C THR A 3 0.11 8.11 1.48
N TYR A 4 -0.63 7.37 2.28
CA TYR A 4 -2.08 7.27 2.17
C TYR A 4 -2.76 7.57 3.51
N GLU A 5 -3.76 8.44 3.45
CA GLU A 5 -4.62 8.81 4.57
C GLU A 5 -6.09 8.69 4.11
N GLY A 6 -6.89 7.86 4.78
CA GLY A 6 -8.31 7.70 4.45
C GLY A 6 -8.84 6.27 4.46
N VAL A 7 -10.07 6.09 3.96
CA VAL A 7 -10.79 4.79 3.96
C VAL A 7 -10.37 3.92 2.79
N ILE A 8 -10.01 2.67 3.07
CA ILE A 8 -9.62 1.70 2.03
C ILE A 8 -10.82 1.31 1.16
N ASN A 9 -10.69 1.55 -0.14
CA ASN A 9 -11.71 1.28 -1.16
C ASN A 9 -11.03 0.84 -2.49
N PRO A 10 -11.79 0.47 -3.54
CA PRO A 10 -11.20 0.00 -4.80
C PRO A 10 -10.22 0.98 -5.44
N VAL A 11 -10.51 2.28 -5.40
CA VAL A 11 -9.63 3.33 -5.95
C VAL A 11 -8.29 3.35 -5.23
N THR A 12 -8.30 3.17 -3.91
CA THR A 12 -7.08 3.11 -3.10
C THR A 12 -6.28 1.84 -3.37
N ALA A 13 -6.94 0.71 -3.62
CA ALA A 13 -6.26 -0.53 -4.01
C ALA A 13 -5.54 -0.37 -5.36
N GLU A 14 -6.18 0.25 -6.35
CA GLU A 14 -5.55 0.58 -7.63
C GLU A 14 -4.34 1.52 -7.46
N TYR A 15 -4.45 2.51 -6.56
CA TYR A 15 -3.33 3.38 -6.23
C TYR A 15 -2.12 2.60 -5.68
N PHE A 16 -2.32 1.70 -4.73
CA PHE A 16 -1.22 0.89 -4.19
C PHE A 16 -0.60 -0.03 -5.25
N ASN A 17 -1.42 -0.66 -6.09
CA ASN A 17 -0.93 -1.47 -7.20
C ASN A 17 -0.03 -0.66 -8.16
N ARG A 18 -0.44 0.57 -8.48
CA ARG A 18 0.35 1.48 -9.29
C ARG A 18 1.67 1.85 -8.65
N VAL A 19 1.68 2.18 -7.36
CA VAL A 19 2.91 2.50 -6.62
C VAL A 19 3.90 1.33 -6.65
N LEU A 20 3.41 0.09 -6.51
CA LEU A 20 4.25 -1.10 -6.59
C LEU A 20 4.80 -1.31 -8.00
N THR A 21 3.97 -1.13 -9.02
CA THR A 21 4.37 -1.26 -10.44
C THR A 21 5.44 -0.24 -10.79
N ASP A 22 5.21 1.04 -10.47
CA ASP A 22 6.14 2.14 -10.75
C ASP A 22 7.50 1.89 -10.06
N ALA A 23 7.48 1.37 -8.82
CA ALA A 23 8.69 1.05 -8.08
C ALA A 23 9.46 -0.13 -8.68
N GLN A 24 8.75 -1.13 -9.20
CA GLN A 24 9.37 -2.26 -9.90
C GLN A 24 10.02 -1.79 -11.20
N GLU A 25 9.32 -0.99 -12.01
CA GLU A 25 9.86 -0.42 -13.25
C GLU A 25 11.07 0.47 -13.01
N ALA A 26 11.08 1.22 -11.91
CA ALA A 26 12.21 2.03 -11.49
C ALA A 26 13.38 1.22 -10.92
N GLY A 27 13.26 -0.11 -10.77
CA GLY A 27 14.27 -0.95 -10.14
C GLY A 27 14.56 -0.58 -8.69
N ALA A 28 13.53 -0.15 -7.95
CA ALA A 28 13.67 0.30 -6.58
C ALA A 28 14.09 -0.85 -5.65
N ALA A 29 14.95 -0.55 -4.68
CA ALA A 29 15.40 -1.54 -3.69
C ALA A 29 14.31 -1.93 -2.67
N ALA A 30 13.35 -1.03 -2.42
CA ALA A 30 12.19 -1.26 -1.56
C ALA A 30 11.12 -0.20 -1.78
N VAL A 31 9.88 -0.50 -1.37
CA VAL A 31 8.77 0.45 -1.28
C VAL A 31 8.42 0.68 0.18
N VAL A 32 8.26 1.95 0.57
CA VAL A 32 7.68 2.31 1.86
C VAL A 32 6.29 2.89 1.62
N LEU A 33 5.28 2.20 2.15
CA LEU A 33 3.88 2.62 2.18
C LEU A 33 3.57 3.14 3.57
N ARG A 34 3.47 4.47 3.69
CA ARG A 34 2.99 5.10 4.92
C ARG A 34 1.45 5.10 4.92
N LEU A 35 0.87 4.55 5.98
CA LEU A 35 -0.58 4.34 6.09
C LEU A 35 -1.14 5.02 7.36
N ASP A 36 -2.26 5.70 7.19
CA ASP A 36 -3.15 6.13 8.25
C ASP A 36 -4.61 5.90 7.80
N THR A 37 -5.22 4.80 8.24
CA THR A 37 -6.55 4.41 7.81
C THR A 37 -7.43 3.95 8.98
N PRO A 38 -8.73 4.30 9.00
CA PRO A 38 -9.67 3.66 9.92
C PRO A 38 -10.01 2.21 9.52
N GLY A 39 -9.48 1.73 8.39
CA GLY A 39 -9.86 0.50 7.71
C GLY A 39 -10.71 0.77 6.47
N GLY A 40 -11.43 -0.25 5.99
CA GLY A 40 -12.28 -0.10 4.81
C GLY A 40 -12.81 -1.44 4.29
N LEU A 41 -13.12 -1.47 2.99
CA LEU A 41 -13.68 -2.66 2.35
C LEU A 41 -12.68 -3.82 2.38
N ASP A 42 -13.11 -4.94 2.95
CA ASP A 42 -12.29 -6.16 3.08
C ASP A 42 -11.82 -6.68 1.71
N THR A 43 -12.64 -6.57 0.66
CA THR A 43 -12.24 -6.93 -0.71
C THR A 43 -11.06 -6.10 -1.20
N SER A 44 -11.08 -4.79 -0.97
CA SER A 44 -9.99 -3.88 -1.31
C SER A 44 -8.73 -4.16 -0.47
N MET A 45 -8.89 -4.43 0.83
CA MET A 45 -7.78 -4.82 1.70
C MET A 45 -7.12 -6.14 1.22
N ARG A 46 -7.92 -7.14 0.84
CA ARG A 46 -7.41 -8.42 0.32
C ARG A 46 -6.67 -8.27 -1.00
N LEU A 47 -7.09 -7.35 -1.86
CA LEU A 47 -6.35 -7.02 -3.09
C LEU A 47 -4.97 -6.43 -2.76
N ILE A 48 -4.92 -5.44 -1.88
CA ILE A 48 -3.65 -4.81 -1.45
C ILE A 48 -2.71 -5.85 -0.83
N ILE A 49 -3.21 -6.71 0.05
CA ILE A 49 -2.42 -7.77 0.69
C ILE A 49 -1.87 -8.76 -0.35
N LYS A 50 -2.68 -9.15 -1.34
CA LYS A 50 -2.24 -10.03 -2.43
C LYS A 50 -1.12 -9.40 -3.25
N ASP A 51 -1.28 -8.13 -3.63
CA ASP A 51 -0.29 -7.40 -4.43
C ASP A 51 1.03 -7.24 -3.67
N ILE A 52 0.97 -6.90 -2.37
CA ILE A 52 2.14 -6.82 -1.50
C ILE A 52 2.84 -8.18 -1.38
N THR A 53 2.07 -9.26 -1.18
CA THR A 53 2.61 -10.62 -0.99
C THR A 53 3.24 -11.17 -2.27
N ALA A 54 2.73 -10.77 -3.44
CA ALA A 54 3.25 -11.15 -4.74
C ALA A 54 4.40 -10.24 -5.21
N SER A 55 4.72 -9.17 -4.47
CA SER A 55 5.69 -8.17 -4.92
C SER A 55 7.11 -8.78 -4.99
N PRO A 56 7.83 -8.61 -6.12
CA PRO A 56 9.22 -9.04 -6.23
C PRO A 56 10.19 -8.08 -5.53
N ILE A 57 9.70 -6.91 -5.10
CA ILE A 57 10.47 -5.90 -4.35
C ILE A 57 9.99 -5.85 -2.90
N PRO A 58 10.88 -5.69 -1.91
CA PRO A 58 10.48 -5.57 -0.51
C PRO A 58 9.50 -4.41 -0.28
N VAL A 59 8.39 -4.68 0.41
CA VAL A 59 7.40 -3.67 0.80
C VAL A 59 7.40 -3.50 2.31
N ILE A 60 7.57 -2.27 2.76
CA ILE A 60 7.54 -1.85 4.16
C ILE A 60 6.26 -1.05 4.36
N VAL A 61 5.39 -1.54 5.24
CA VAL A 61 4.20 -0.81 5.68
C VAL A 61 4.54 -0.06 6.97
N TYR A 62 4.38 1.26 6.95
CA TYR A 62 4.65 2.14 8.09
C TYR A 62 3.38 2.86 8.53
N VAL A 63 2.79 2.42 9.64
CA VAL A 63 1.57 3.04 10.18
C VAL A 63 1.96 4.28 11.00
N ALA A 64 1.52 5.45 10.56
CA ALA A 64 1.88 6.73 11.20
C ALA A 64 0.92 7.88 10.85
N PRO A 65 0.62 8.80 11.80
CA PRO A 65 1.26 8.96 13.11
C PRO A 65 0.79 7.93 14.15
N SER A 66 1.41 7.94 15.32
CA SER A 66 1.03 7.06 16.43
C SER A 66 -0.47 7.15 16.71
N GLY A 67 -1.17 6.00 16.69
CA GLY A 67 -2.63 5.93 16.83
C GLY A 67 -3.38 5.67 15.53
N GLY A 68 -2.70 5.82 14.38
CA GLY A 68 -3.19 5.34 13.09
C GLY A 68 -3.42 3.83 13.09
N ARG A 69 -4.35 3.38 12.26
CA ARG A 69 -4.61 1.97 11.97
C ARG A 69 -4.49 1.69 10.47
#